data_AF-A0A920B4W2-F1
#
_entry.id   AF-A0A920B4W2-F1
#
_cell.length_a   1.000
_cell.length_b   1.000
_cell.length_c   1.000
_cell.angle_alpha   90.00
_cell.angle_beta   90.00
_cell.angle_gamma   90.00
#
_symmetry.space_group_name_H-M   'P 1'
#
loop_
_entity.id
_entity.type
_entity.pdbx_description
1 polymer ?
#
loop_
_entity_poly.entity_id
_entity_poly.type
_entity_poly.pdbx_seq_one_letter_code
_entity_poly.pdbx_strand_id
1 'polypeptide(L)'
;MHYKNKKKLFNNSIVSTKMSNLGMRNFFLKEKIKFYLSDVGDRYVAELMKKNNCVLGGEQSGHIIFSENSFCGDGLFTALTILEIINETNLSLSKLHRNLFDKFPQHLVNYKLSNNSDVVIKDRNN
;
A
#
# COMPACT_ATOMS: atom_id res chain seq x y z
N MET A 1 2.74 11.36 -0.46
CA MET A 1 2.73 12.84 -0.51
C MET A 1 3.71 13.42 -1.52
N HIS A 2 4.99 13.05 -1.49
CA HIS A 2 5.99 13.56 -2.44
C HIS A 2 5.55 13.52 -3.93
N TYR A 3 5.08 12.37 -4.41
CA TYR A 3 4.56 12.20 -5.77
C TYR A 3 3.34 13.09 -6.07
N LYS A 4 2.43 13.29 -5.09
CA LYS A 4 1.28 14.20 -5.24
C LYS A 4 1.75 15.65 -5.41
N ASN A 5 2.69 16.10 -4.57
CA ASN A 5 3.22 17.48 -4.63
C ASN A 5 3.97 17.76 -5.94
N LYS A 6 4.68 16.76 -6.47
CA LYS A 6 5.33 16.83 -7.80
C LYS A 6 4.39 16.58 -8.99
N LYS A 7 3.09 16.41 -8.77
CA LYS A 7 2.08 16.06 -9.79
C LYS A 7 2.41 14.78 -10.58
N LYS A 8 3.19 13.87 -9.97
CA LYS A 8 3.49 12.53 -10.52
C LYS A 8 2.42 11.49 -10.16
N LEU A 9 1.60 11.74 -9.14
CA LEU A 9 0.52 10.83 -8.74
C LEU A 9 -0.67 10.93 -9.71
N PHE A 10 -0.62 10.21 -10.82
CA PHE A 10 -1.68 10.21 -11.84
C PHE A 10 -3.05 9.88 -11.23
N ASN A 11 -4.09 10.55 -11.71
CA ASN A 11 -5.47 10.48 -11.20
C ASN A 11 -5.62 10.75 -9.69
N ASN A 12 -4.57 11.26 -9.04
CA ASN A 12 -4.45 11.39 -7.58
C ASN A 12 -4.88 10.10 -6.88
N SER A 13 -4.42 8.94 -7.36
CA SER A 13 -4.88 7.63 -6.92
C SER A 13 -3.76 6.66 -6.53
N ILE A 14 -4.06 5.79 -5.57
CA ILE A 14 -3.17 4.73 -5.07
C ILE A 14 -3.96 3.43 -4.94
N VAL A 15 -3.30 2.30 -5.15
CA VAL A 15 -3.87 0.96 -4.92
C VAL A 15 -3.19 0.29 -3.72
N SER A 16 -3.98 -0.36 -2.87
CA SER A 16 -3.45 -1.33 -1.89
C SER A 16 -4.47 -2.45 -1.67
N THR A 17 -4.22 -3.34 -0.71
CA THR A 17 -5.10 -4.48 -0.44
C THR A 17 -6.04 -4.21 0.72
N LYS A 18 -7.05 -5.05 0.89
CA LYS A 18 -7.93 -5.05 2.07
C LYS A 18 -7.17 -5.22 3.41
N MET A 19 -5.87 -5.50 3.41
CA MET A 19 -5.03 -5.57 4.61
C MET A 19 -4.55 -4.20 5.11
N SER A 20 -4.61 -3.14 4.29
CA SER A 20 -4.08 -1.82 4.69
C SER A 20 -4.73 -1.31 5.96
N ASN A 21 -3.92 -0.77 6.87
CA ASN A 21 -4.38 -0.20 8.13
C ASN A 21 -5.45 0.87 7.94
N LEU A 22 -6.44 0.93 8.84
CA LEU A 22 -7.54 1.89 8.77
C LEU A 22 -7.05 3.35 8.82
N GLY A 23 -6.00 3.64 9.61
CA GLY A 23 -5.40 4.96 9.69
C GLY A 23 -4.87 5.46 8.34
N MET A 24 -4.27 4.57 7.56
CA MET A 24 -3.77 4.87 6.22
C MET A 24 -4.92 5.16 5.24
N ARG A 25 -6.03 4.43 5.33
CA ARG A 25 -7.23 4.67 4.50
C ARG A 25 -7.83 6.03 4.81
N ASN A 26 -8.01 6.34 6.09
CA ASN A 26 -8.56 7.62 6.55
C ASN A 26 -7.66 8.79 6.13
N PHE A 27 -6.34 8.60 6.19
CA PHE A 27 -5.38 9.58 5.72
C PHE A 27 -5.53 9.91 4.24
N PHE A 28 -5.56 8.89 3.36
CA PHE A 28 -5.72 9.16 1.93
C PHE A 28 -7.06 9.78 1.59
N LEU A 29 -8.13 9.38 2.28
CA LEU A 29 -9.44 10.01 2.14
C LEU A 29 -9.39 11.51 2.51
N LYS A 30 -8.79 11.85 3.65
CA LYS A 30 -8.59 13.25 4.11
C LYS A 30 -7.75 14.05 3.11
N GLU A 31 -6.72 13.42 2.54
CA GLU A 31 -5.86 13.98 1.51
C GLU A 31 -6.50 14.04 0.12
N LYS A 32 -7.77 13.65 -0.02
CA LYS A 32 -8.52 13.58 -1.28
C LYS A 32 -7.82 12.72 -2.35
N ILE A 33 -7.02 11.74 -1.93
CA ILE A 33 -6.38 10.74 -2.78
C ILE A 33 -7.35 9.57 -2.94
N LYS A 34 -7.67 9.18 -4.17
CA LYS A 34 -8.51 8.01 -4.45
C LYS A 34 -7.74 6.75 -4.03
N PHE A 35 -8.28 6.02 -3.05
CA PHE A 35 -7.63 4.83 -2.52
C PHE A 35 -8.41 3.58 -2.93
N TYR A 36 -7.87 2.83 -3.88
CA TYR A 36 -8.49 1.59 -4.38
C TYR A 36 -8.00 0.40 -3.57
N LEU A 37 -8.94 -0.46 -3.16
CA LEU A 37 -8.69 -1.65 -2.37
C LEU A 37 -8.90 -2.90 -3.24
N SER A 38 -7.83 -3.68 -3.39
CA SER A 38 -7.82 -4.99 -4.05
C SER A 38 -7.93 -6.14 -3.04
N ASP A 39 -8.16 -7.35 -3.53
CA ASP A 39 -7.94 -8.58 -2.74
C ASP A 39 -6.46 -8.75 -2.37
N VAL A 40 -6.18 -9.65 -1.43
CA VAL A 40 -4.80 -9.86 -0.92
C VAL A 40 -3.96 -10.58 -1.96
N GLY A 41 -2.78 -10.05 -2.26
CA GLY A 41 -1.86 -10.55 -3.29
C GLY A 41 -1.47 -9.49 -4.31
N ASP A 42 -0.17 -9.40 -4.58
CA ASP A 42 0.47 -8.50 -5.55
C ASP A 42 -0.20 -8.51 -6.94
N ARG A 43 -0.64 -9.68 -7.42
CA ARG A 43 -1.37 -9.82 -8.68
C ARG A 43 -2.64 -8.96 -8.72
N TYR A 44 -3.44 -8.99 -7.66
CA TYR A 44 -4.69 -8.22 -7.60
C TYR A 44 -4.41 -6.71 -7.51
N VAL A 45 -3.32 -6.34 -6.82
CA VAL A 45 -2.85 -4.94 -6.79
C VAL A 45 -2.48 -4.50 -8.21
N ALA A 46 -1.65 -5.26 -8.92
CA ALA A 46 -1.20 -4.95 -10.27
C ALA A 46 -2.36 -4.87 -11.28
N GLU A 47 -3.30 -5.81 -11.25
CA GLU A 47 -4.49 -5.81 -12.10
C GLU A 47 -5.36 -4.57 -11.84
N LEU A 48 -5.58 -4.21 -10.57
CA LEU A 48 -6.37 -3.03 -10.21
C LEU A 48 -5.64 -1.72 -10.54
N MET A 49 -4.31 -1.67 -10.46
CA MET A 49 -3.50 -0.56 -10.92
C MET A 49 -3.67 -0.34 -12.43
N LYS A 50 -3.56 -1.41 -13.24
CA LYS A 50 -3.79 -1.36 -14.70
C LYS A 50 -5.18 -0.85 -15.02
N LYS A 51 -6.21 -1.37 -14.36
CA LYS A 51 -7.61 -0.98 -14.59
C LYS A 51 -7.87 0.50 -14.32
N ASN A 52 -7.19 1.09 -13.34
CA ASN A 52 -7.42 2.48 -12.90
C ASN A 52 -6.30 3.44 -13.35
N ASN A 53 -5.35 2.98 -14.16
CA ASN A 53 -4.15 3.72 -14.56
C ASN A 53 -3.40 4.33 -13.36
N CYS A 54 -3.26 3.58 -12.26
CA CYS A 54 -2.55 4.05 -11.07
C CYS A 54 -1.04 3.88 -11.23
N VAL A 55 -0.28 4.91 -10.86
CA VAL A 55 1.18 4.90 -10.92
C VAL A 55 1.87 4.25 -9.72
N LEU A 56 1.16 4.18 -8.59
CA LEU A 56 1.69 3.69 -7.32
C LEU A 56 0.68 2.74 -6.67
N GLY A 57 1.17 1.59 -6.24
CA GLY A 57 0.42 0.67 -5.40
C GLY A 57 1.33 -0.22 -4.57
N GLY A 58 0.74 -1.05 -3.73
CA GLY A 58 1.51 -2.03 -2.97
C GLY A 58 0.79 -2.62 -1.77
N GLU A 59 1.52 -3.45 -1.03
CA GLU A 59 1.04 -4.21 0.11
C GLU A 59 1.76 -3.79 1.40
N GLN A 60 1.14 -4.08 2.56
CA GLN A 60 1.72 -3.77 3.87
C GLN A 60 3.05 -4.51 4.13
N SER A 61 3.31 -5.62 3.43
CA SER A 61 4.56 -6.38 3.49
C SER A 61 5.78 -5.59 2.99
N GLY A 62 5.57 -4.47 2.30
CA GLY A 62 6.64 -3.70 1.65
C GLY A 62 6.81 -4.02 0.17
N HIS A 63 5.94 -4.84 -0.42
CA HIS A 63 5.86 -5.03 -1.86
C HIS A 63 5.23 -3.78 -2.51
N ILE A 64 6.05 -2.88 -3.04
CA ILE A 64 5.62 -1.62 -3.66
C ILE A 64 5.83 -1.68 -5.18
N ILE A 65 4.82 -1.26 -5.92
CA ILE A 65 4.77 -1.31 -7.39
C ILE A 65 4.73 0.12 -7.94
N PHE A 66 5.62 0.41 -8.89
CA PHE A 66 5.66 1.65 -9.66
C PHE A 66 5.41 1.35 -11.13
N SER A 67 4.24 1.71 -11.64
CA SER A 67 3.84 1.31 -13.01
C SER A 67 4.71 1.92 -14.11
N GLU A 68 5.47 2.98 -13.80
CA GLU A 68 6.42 3.61 -14.73
C GLU A 68 7.60 2.68 -15.06
N ASN A 69 7.98 1.78 -14.15
CA ASN A 69 9.04 0.80 -14.36
C ASN A 69 8.44 -0.56 -14.78
N SER A 70 7.55 -1.10 -13.96
CA SER A 70 6.85 -2.36 -14.26
C SER A 70 5.61 -2.51 -13.37
N PHE A 71 4.74 -3.47 -13.69
CA PHE A 71 3.64 -3.87 -12.80
C PHE A 71 4.04 -4.98 -11.81
N CYS A 72 5.32 -5.04 -11.45
CA CYS A 72 5.88 -5.94 -10.45
C CYS A 72 6.50 -5.12 -9.31
N GLY A 73 6.52 -5.66 -8.10
CA GLY A 73 7.17 -5.02 -6.98
C GLY A 73 8.68 -5.03 -7.15
N ASP A 74 9.31 -3.90 -6.85
CA ASP A 74 10.76 -3.73 -6.93
C ASP A 74 11.28 -3.05 -5.67
N GLY A 75 11.89 -3.85 -4.78
CA GLY A 75 12.41 -3.38 -3.51
C GLY A 75 13.61 -2.44 -3.66
N LEU A 76 14.47 -2.65 -4.66
CA LEU A 76 15.64 -1.80 -4.90
C LEU A 76 15.21 -0.44 -5.46
N PHE A 77 14.33 -0.44 -6.44
CA PHE A 77 13.76 0.79 -6.98
C PHE A 77 12.99 1.57 -5.90
N THR A 78 12.23 0.87 -5.05
CA THR A 78 11.55 1.49 -3.91
C THR A 78 12.55 2.12 -2.93
N ALA A 79 13.63 1.41 -2.58
CA ALA A 79 14.66 1.91 -1.68
C ALA A 79 15.36 3.15 -2.26
N LEU A 80 15.74 3.12 -3.54
CA LEU A 80 16.35 4.25 -4.24
C LEU A 80 15.39 5.45 -4.30
N THR A 81 14.11 5.23 -4.57
CA THR A 81 13.09 6.29 -4.56
C THR A 81 12.95 6.92 -3.17
N ILE A 82 13.00 6.12 -2.10
CA ILE A 82 12.97 6.64 -0.72
C ILE A 82 14.22 7.47 -0.43
N LEU A 83 15.40 7.01 -0.84
CA LEU A 83 16.68 7.74 -0.68
C LEU A 83 16.68 9.05 -1.47
N GLU A 84 16.15 9.05 -2.70
CA GLU A 84 15.95 10.26 -3.50
C GLU A 84 15.07 11.26 -2.74
N ILE A 85 13.94 10.83 -2.18
CA ILE A 85 13.04 11.69 -1.41
C ILE A 85 13.75 12.26 -0.16
N ILE A 86 14.53 11.44 0.55
CA ILE A 86 15.33 11.89 1.70
C ILE A 86 16.32 12.97 1.29
N ASN A 87 17.04 12.74 0.19
CA ASN A 87 18.03 13.68 -0.34
C ASN A 87 17.39 15.00 -0.77
N GLU A 88 16.29 14.96 -1.52
CA GLU A 88 15.61 16.16 -2.02
C GLU A 88 14.91 16.98 -0.93
N THR A 89 14.35 16.30 0.07
CA THR A 89 13.65 16.99 1.17
C THR A 89 14.61 17.45 2.27
N ASN A 90 15.84 16.92 2.30
CA ASN A 90 16.81 17.10 3.38
C ASN A 90 16.22 16.74 4.76
N LEU A 91 15.32 15.74 4.79
CA LEU A 91 14.66 15.25 5.99
C LEU A 91 15.02 13.79 6.24
N SER A 92 15.27 13.44 7.50
CA SER A 92 15.41 12.03 7.89
C SER A 92 14.12 11.26 7.63
N LEU A 93 14.24 9.95 7.37
CA LEU A 93 13.08 9.08 7.16
C LEU A 93 12.08 9.14 8.33
N SER A 94 12.59 9.23 9.56
CA SER A 94 11.77 9.42 10.76
C SER A 94 10.93 10.70 10.70
N LYS A 95 11.47 11.82 10.21
CA LYS A 95 10.74 13.07 10.03
C LYS A 95 9.73 12.99 8.89
N LEU A 96 10.06 12.29 7.81
CA LEU A 96 9.14 12.05 6.68
C LEU A 96 7.92 11.21 7.08
N HIS A 97 8.12 10.23 7.97
CA HIS A 97 7.03 9.39 8.48
C HIS A 97 6.24 10.06 9.62
N ARG A 98 6.89 10.91 10.41
CA ARG A 98 6.29 11.54 11.60
C ARG A 98 5.04 12.34 11.21
N ASN A 99 3.95 12.08 11.93
CA ASN A 99 2.65 12.75 11.78
C ASN A 99 1.99 12.60 10.39
N LEU A 100 2.34 11.60 9.58
CA LEU A 100 1.58 11.31 8.36
C LEU A 100 0.15 10.90 8.72
N PHE A 101 0.01 9.85 9.51
CA PHE A 101 -1.25 9.36 10.00
C PHE A 101 -1.04 8.50 11.24
N ASP A 102 -2.06 8.45 12.09
CA ASP A 102 -2.06 7.57 13.26
C ASP A 102 -2.47 6.17 12.82
N LYS A 103 -1.58 5.20 13.04
CA LYS A 103 -1.91 3.79 12.81
C LYS A 103 -2.99 3.37 13.80
N PHE A 104 -4.07 2.81 13.28
CA PHE A 104 -5.07 2.17 14.12
C PHE A 104 -4.49 0.88 14.70
N PRO A 105 -4.85 0.51 15.95
CA PRO A 105 -4.50 -0.80 16.50
C PRO A 105 -4.97 -1.90 15.55
N GLN A 106 -4.02 -2.72 15.09
CA GLN A 106 -4.28 -3.83 14.17
C GLN A 106 -3.37 -4.98 14.56
N HIS A 107 -3.96 -6.16 14.76
CA HIS A 107 -3.24 -7.37 15.12
C HIS A 107 -3.49 -8.44 14.06
N LEU A 108 -2.41 -8.99 13.50
CA LEU A 108 -2.47 -10.08 12.52
C LEU A 108 -2.02 -11.37 13.19
N VAL A 109 -2.91 -12.36 13.26
CA VAL A 109 -2.58 -13.69 13.81
C VAL A 109 -2.65 -14.71 12.69
N ASN A 110 -1.54 -15.40 12.46
CA ASN A 110 -1.47 -16.50 11.52
C ASN A 110 -1.62 -17.82 12.28
N TYR A 111 -2.71 -18.54 12.03
CA TYR A 111 -2.93 -19.86 12.61
C TYR A 111 -2.45 -20.92 11.62
N LYS A 112 -1.60 -21.83 12.07
CA LYS A 112 -1.23 -23.01 11.28
C LYS A 112 -2.39 -24.00 11.31
N LEU A 113 -2.88 -24.38 10.14
CA LEU A 113 -3.96 -25.35 10.00
C LEU A 113 -3.38 -26.70 9.59
N SER A 114 -3.98 -27.79 10.07
CA SER A 114 -3.66 -29.15 9.64
C SER A 114 -4.30 -29.51 8.30
N ASN A 115 -5.44 -28.88 7.98
CA ASN A 115 -6.25 -29.12 6.79
C ASN A 115 -6.53 -27.81 6.04
N ASN A 116 -7.18 -27.90 4.88
CA ASN A 116 -7.46 -26.77 3.99
C ASN A 116 -8.21 -25.62 4.70
N SER A 117 -7.81 -24.38 4.44
CA SER A 117 -8.29 -23.17 5.15
C SER A 117 -9.78 -22.92 4.99
N ASP A 118 -10.36 -23.31 3.86
CA ASP A 118 -11.79 -23.09 3.57
C ASP A 118 -12.73 -23.88 4.48
N VAL A 119 -12.24 -24.96 5.09
CA VAL A 119 -13.03 -25.82 6.00
C VAL A 119 -13.18 -25.15 7.37
N VAL A 120 -12.16 -24.42 7.83
CA VAL A 120 -12.08 -23.90 9.21
C VAL A 120 -12.89 -22.61 9.40
N ILE A 121 -13.10 -21.84 8.33
CA ILE A 121 -13.80 -20.53 8.41
C ILE A 121 -15.33 -20.72 8.55
N LYS A 122 -15.88 -21.86 8.13
CA LYS A 122 -17.34 -22.11 8.17
C LYS A 122 -17.89 -22.39 9.57
N ASP A 123 -17.06 -22.84 10.51
CA ASP A 123 -17.51 -23.21 11.87
C ASP A 123 -17.77 -22.01 12.82
N ARG A 124 -17.50 -20.78 12.39
CA ARG A 124 -17.69 -19.57 13.23
C ARG A 124 -19.04 -18.87 13.09
N ASN A 125 -19.95 -19.38 12.26
CA ASN A 125 -21.29 -18.81 12.05
C ASN A 125 -22.42 -19.61 12.73
N ASN A 126 -22.11 -20.46 13.72
CA ASN A 126 -23.09 -21.06 14.65
C ASN A 126 -22.91 -20.49 16.05
#